data_AF-A0A920FZW2-F1
#
_entry.id   AF-A0A920FZW2-F1
#
_cell.length_a   1.000
_cell.length_b   1.000
_cell.length_c   1.000
_cell.angle_alpha   90.00
_cell.angle_beta   90.00
_cell.angle_gamma   90.00
#
_symmetry.space_group_name_H-M   'P 1'
#
loop_
_entity.id
_entity.type
_entity.pdbx_description
1 polymer ?
#
loop_
_entity_poly.entity_id
_entity_poly.type
_entity_poly.pdbx_seq_one_letter_code
_entity_poly.pdbx_strand_id
1 'polypeptide(L)' 'MKNNYYITTPIYYPSAKPHMGHAYSSIVADFFARFKKLMVLKFIF' A
#
# COMPACT_ATOMS: atom_id res chain seq x y z
N MET A 1 -7.85 14.24 -17.48
CA MET A 1 -7.21 14.18 -16.14
C MET A 1 -6.49 12.85 -16.02
N LYS A 2 -5.24 12.83 -15.56
CA LYS A 2 -4.48 11.57 -15.39
C LYS A 2 -4.87 11.00 -14.02
N ASN A 3 -5.61 9.89 -14.00
CA ASN A 3 -6.06 9.26 -12.76
C ASN A 3 -4.88 8.54 -12.08
N ASN A 4 -4.04 9.32 -11.39
CA ASN A 4 -2.98 8.80 -10.55
C ASN A 4 -3.57 8.49 -9.16
N TYR A 5 -3.29 7.30 -8.65
CA TYR A 5 -3.68 6.89 -7.30
C TYR A 5 -2.43 6.67 -6.45
N TYR A 6 -2.50 7.13 -5.21
CA TYR A 6 -1.45 7.02 -4.21
C TYR A 6 -2.05 6.35 -2.98
N ILE A 7 -1.39 5.30 -2.48
CA ILE A 7 -1.67 4.73 -1.16
C ILE A 7 -0.36 4.74 -0.38
N THR A 8 -0.45 4.94 0.92
CA THR A 8 0.73 4.94 1.78
C THR A 8 0.46 4.08 3.00
N THR A 9 1.49 3.38 3.46
CA THR A 9 1.50 2.71 4.76
C THR A 9 2.21 3.59 5.80
N PRO A 10 1.92 3.41 7.09
CA PRO A 10 2.70 4.07 8.13
C PRO A 10 4.17 3.65 8.06
N ILE A 11 5.06 4.58 8.34
CA ILE A 11 6.50 4.29 8.46
C ILE A 11 6.71 3.59 9.80
N TYR A 12 7.02 2.30 9.74
CA TYR A 12 7.26 1.49 10.94
C TYR A 12 8.65 1.77 11.53
N TYR A 13 8.75 1.73 12.86
CA TYR A 13 10.03 1.86 13.54
C TYR A 13 10.95 0.68 13.21
N PRO A 14 12.19 0.91 12.73
CA PRO A 14 13.12 -0.17 12.36
C PRO A 14 13.47 -1.10 13.52
N SER A 15 13.46 -0.58 14.74
CA SER A 15 13.79 -1.33 15.97
C SER A 15 12.59 -2.11 16.53
N ALA A 16 11.37 -1.84 16.06
CA ALA A 16 10.18 -2.55 16.50
C ALA A 16 10.10 -3.92 15.80
N LYS A 17 9.73 -4.96 16.55
CA LYS A 17 9.51 -6.28 15.97
C LYS A 17 8.24 -6.24 15.09
N PRO A 18 8.31 -6.69 13.82
CA PRO A 18 7.13 -6.80 12.98
C PRO A 18 6.07 -7.67 13.66
N HIS A 19 4.82 -7.20 13.64
CA HIS A 19 3.68 -7.91 14.22
C HIS A 19 2.48 -7.86 13.26
N MET A 20 1.37 -8.53 13.63
CA MET A 20 0.20 -8.68 12.77
C MET A 20 -0.33 -7.34 12.22
N GLY A 21 -0.38 -6.28 13.04
CA GLY A 21 -0.71 -4.93 12.57
C GLY A 21 0.18 -4.38 11.43
N HIS A 22 1.50 -4.61 11.49
CA HIS A 22 2.43 -4.21 10.41
C HIS A 22 2.09 -4.94 9.10
N ALA A 23 1.82 -6.25 9.21
CA ALA A 23 1.45 -7.07 8.07
C ALA A 23 0.10 -6.65 7.51
N TYR A 24 -0.90 -6.42 8.36
CA TYR A 24 -2.25 -6.05 7.97
C TYR A 24 -2.28 -4.76 7.14
N SER A 25 -1.69 -3.67 7.65
CA SER A 25 -1.66 -2.40 6.92
C SER A 25 -0.93 -2.53 5.57
N SER A 26 0.15 -3.30 5.53
CA SER A 26 0.93 -3.49 4.30
C SER A 26 0.18 -4.33 3.25
N ILE A 27 -0.47 -5.42 3.68
CA ILE A 27 -1.22 -6.32 2.79
C ILE A 27 -2.45 -5.62 2.22
N VAL A 28 -3.19 -4.87 3.05
CA VAL A 28 -4.36 -4.11 2.59
C VAL A 28 -3.94 -3.07 1.55
N ALA A 29 -2.85 -2.35 1.80
CA ALA A 29 -2.35 -1.36 0.86
C ALA A 29 -1.87 -1.99 -0.47
N ASP A 30 -1.18 -3.13 -0.41
CA ASP A 30 -0.78 -3.91 -1.59
C ASP A 30 -1.99 -4.45 -2.38
N PHE A 31 -3.03 -4.93 -1.70
CA PHE A 31 -4.27 -5.38 -2.34
C PHE A 31 -4.91 -4.27 -3.19
N PHE A 32 -5.06 -3.07 -2.62
CA PHE A 32 -5.61 -1.92 -3.34
C PHE A 32 -4.69 -1.45 -4.48
N ALA A 33 -3.38 -1.48 -4.27
CA ALA A 33 -2.40 -1.16 -5.31
C ALA A 33 -2.55 -2.07 -6.54
N ARG A 34 -2.64 -3.38 -6.31
CA ARG A 34 -2.83 -4.38 -7.36
C ARG A 34 -4.18 -4.22 -8.05
N PHE A 35 -5.25 -4.06 -7.27
CA PHE A 35 -6.59 -3.89 -7.79
C PHE A 35 -6.70 -2.66 -8.72
N LYS A 36 -6.10 -1.53 -8.33
CA LYS A 36 -6.08 -0.31 -9.16
C LYS A 36 -5.15 -0.43 -10.37
N LYS A 37 -4.02 -1.14 -10.24
CA LYS A 37 -3.14 -1.43 -11.38
C LYS A 37 -3.85 -2.27 -12.45
N LEU A 38 -4.67 -3.24 -12.04
CA LEU A 38 -5.49 -4.05 -12.96
C LEU A 38 -6.55 -3.23 -13.71
N MET A 39 -7.00 -2.10 -13.16
CA MET A 39 -7.91 -1.16 -13.84
C MET A 39 -7.18 -0.21 -14.81
N VAL A 40 -5.91 -0.47 -15.16
CA VAL A 40 -5.10 0.36 -16.07
C VAL A 40 -4.89 1.79 -15.54
N LEU A 41 -4.85 1.94 -14.21
CA LEU A 41 -4.58 3.21 -13.55
C LEU A 41 -3.10 3.31 -13.17
N LYS A 42 -2.54 4.51 -13.30
CA LYS A 42 -1.16 4.77 -12.87
C LYS A 42 -1.13 4.82 -11.34
N PHE A 43 -0.51 3.81 -10.73
CA PHE A 43 -0.47 3.64 -9.28
C PHE A 43 0.95 3.80 -8.75
N ILE A 44 1.09 4.50 -7.61
CA ILE A 44 2.37 4.66 -6.89
C ILE A 44 2.12 4.26 -5.43
N PHE A 45 2.93 3.31 -4.95
CA PHE A 45 2.98 2.81 -3.57
C PHE A 45 4.20 3.41 -2.88
#